data_AF-A0A538Q8S0-F1
#
_entry.id   AF-A0A538Q8S0-F1
#
_cell.length_a   1.000
_cell.length_b   1.000
_cell.length_c   1.000
_cell.angle_alpha   90.00
_cell.angle_beta   90.00
_cell.angle_gamma   90.00
#
_symmetry.space_group_name_H-M   'P 1'
#
loop_
_entity.id
_entity.type
_entity.pdbx_description
1 polymer ?
#
loop_
_entity_poly.entity_id
_entity_poly.type
_entity_poly.pdbx_seq_one_letter_code
_entity_poly.pdbx_strand_id
1 'polypeptide(L)'
;MIRWLLVLAVTVASSTVSAESRPSPPPPPPAIAATAKAESVAKAAEHQVARATLSRASLAQRYKDELERIDRLKNQRASWRRDRELRDNLSDSLETANQLSAATRELERAKITLEQARRSYLAAIDAELGAGTTPARAQQLAQTRAQLAPQVNVAPRRIVIPDFDIDPLADPEELDQRAAELRAAEEELGRQIAGLKAQADELDHLAVLRKQHDRAGDLFNRDDDEPHRNTVRPTEGEDGGGRQPNLPPGAPNFENFVPIVLVDVIDASTINSVAAAQRSGDPAQRAAAAHQAHDAVARRLDEVKKRRLEIEGRARQLRGRL
;
A
#
# COMPACT_ATOMS: atom_id res chain seq x y z
N MET A 1 27.51 -19.81 30.96
CA MET A 1 27.88 -18.41 30.62
C MET A 1 29.19 -18.43 29.86
N ILE A 2 29.16 -18.44 28.53
CA ILE A 2 30.37 -18.53 27.68
C ILE A 2 30.48 -17.23 26.90
N ARG A 3 31.49 -16.43 27.25
CA ARG A 3 31.85 -15.17 26.59
C ARG A 3 32.57 -15.50 25.28
N TRP A 4 31.97 -15.15 24.15
CA TRP A 4 32.67 -15.13 22.85
C TRP A 4 33.35 -13.76 22.67
N LEU A 5 34.68 -13.80 22.67
CA LEU A 5 35.57 -12.70 22.32
C LEU A 5 35.57 -12.55 20.79
N LEU A 6 35.12 -11.40 20.30
CA LEU A 6 35.12 -11.05 18.88
C LEU A 6 36.34 -10.15 18.63
N VAL A 7 37.36 -10.74 18.00
CA VAL A 7 38.60 -10.03 17.62
C VAL A 7 38.32 -9.26 16.33
N LEU A 8 38.35 -7.94 16.43
CA LEU A 8 38.19 -7.01 15.30
C LEU A 8 39.56 -6.79 14.64
N ALA A 9 39.81 -7.47 13.52
CA ALA A 9 40.99 -7.23 12.69
C ALA A 9 40.71 -6.05 11.74
N VAL A 10 41.30 -4.88 12.05
CA VAL A 10 41.28 -3.70 11.18
C VAL A 10 42.42 -3.83 10.17
N THR A 11 42.11 -4.24 8.95
CA THR A 11 43.02 -4.20 7.81
C THR A 11 42.95 -2.83 7.15
N VAL A 12 43.97 -2.01 7.41
CA VAL A 12 44.21 -0.75 6.69
C VAL A 12 44.73 -1.10 5.29
N ALA A 13 43.86 -0.99 4.28
CA ALA A 13 44.24 -1.15 2.88
C ALA A 13 44.78 0.19 2.35
N SER A 14 46.09 0.26 2.16
CA SER A 14 46.75 1.36 1.44
C SER A 14 46.39 1.30 -0.05
N SER A 15 45.58 2.24 -0.53
CA SER A 15 45.24 2.37 -1.94
C SER A 15 46.38 3.02 -2.71
N THR A 16 47.21 2.23 -3.37
CA THR A 16 48.12 2.69 -4.43
C THR A 16 47.31 3.03 -5.68
N VAL A 17 47.26 4.31 -6.03
CA VAL A 17 46.68 4.79 -7.29
C VAL A 17 47.67 4.46 -8.42
N SER A 18 47.48 3.30 -9.03
CA SER A 18 48.02 3.01 -10.35
C SER A 18 47.16 3.73 -11.39
N ALA A 19 47.81 4.45 -12.30
CA ALA A 19 47.18 5.02 -13.49
C ALA A 19 46.81 3.87 -14.44
N GLU A 20 45.68 3.22 -14.15
CA GLU A 20 45.11 2.13 -14.93
C GLU A 20 44.53 2.70 -16.23
N SER A 21 45.10 2.29 -17.35
CA SER A 21 44.60 2.54 -18.70
C SER A 21 43.09 2.36 -18.76
N ARG A 22 42.33 3.44 -19.05
CA ARG A 22 40.86 3.41 -19.17
C ARG A 22 40.46 2.23 -20.07
N PRO A 23 39.82 1.17 -19.54
CA PRO A 23 39.31 0.10 -20.38
C PRO A 23 38.21 0.69 -21.26
N SER A 24 38.31 0.48 -22.56
CA SER A 24 37.25 0.80 -23.51
C SER A 24 35.91 0.25 -22.97
N PRO A 25 34.82 1.03 -22.99
CA PRO A 25 33.55 0.56 -22.46
C PRO A 25 33.15 -0.74 -23.16
N PRO A 26 32.75 -1.78 -22.41
CA PRO A 26 32.33 -3.04 -23.02
C PRO A 26 31.17 -2.78 -23.99
N PRO A 27 31.12 -3.49 -25.14
CA PRO A 27 30.00 -3.36 -26.07
C PRO A 27 28.69 -3.65 -25.33
N PRO A 28 27.60 -2.94 -25.65
CA PRO A 28 26.30 -3.20 -25.02
C PRO A 28 25.92 -4.67 -25.24
N PRO A 29 25.36 -5.36 -24.23
CA PRO A 29 24.92 -6.73 -24.39
C PRO A 29 23.92 -6.83 -25.55
N PRO A 30 23.91 -7.94 -26.30
CA PRO A 30 22.96 -8.12 -27.40
C PRO A 30 21.53 -7.99 -26.85
N ALA A 31 20.66 -7.28 -27.58
CA ALA A 31 19.30 -6.96 -27.13
C ALA A 31 18.51 -8.19 -26.64
N ILE A 32 18.71 -9.34 -27.30
CA ILE A 32 18.10 -10.64 -26.93
C ILE A 32 18.45 -11.05 -25.48
N ALA A 33 19.72 -10.86 -25.07
CA ALA A 33 20.16 -11.20 -23.72
C ALA A 33 19.56 -10.25 -22.66
N ALA A 34 19.35 -8.98 -23.02
CA ALA A 34 18.70 -8.00 -22.15
C ALA A 34 17.23 -8.37 -21.89
N THR A 35 16.48 -8.74 -22.93
CA THR A 35 15.07 -9.17 -22.81
C THR A 35 14.93 -10.44 -21.98
N ALA A 36 15.77 -11.47 -22.21
CA ALA A 36 15.74 -12.70 -21.42
C ALA A 36 16.06 -12.44 -19.93
N LYS A 37 17.03 -11.56 -19.66
CA LYS A 37 17.34 -11.14 -18.29
C LYS A 37 16.16 -10.41 -17.65
N ALA A 38 15.55 -9.45 -18.34
CA ALA A 38 14.40 -8.72 -17.82
C ALA A 38 13.19 -9.63 -17.55
N GLU A 39 12.94 -10.62 -18.41
CA GLU A 39 11.90 -11.63 -18.21
C GLU A 39 12.13 -12.43 -16.93
N SER A 40 13.35 -12.94 -16.72
CA SER A 40 13.67 -13.71 -15.50
C SER A 40 13.54 -12.88 -14.22
N VAL A 41 13.92 -11.60 -14.26
CA VAL A 41 13.74 -10.67 -13.14
C VAL A 41 12.26 -10.43 -12.85
N ALA A 42 11.43 -10.23 -13.89
CA ALA A 42 9.99 -10.07 -13.73
C ALA A 42 9.35 -11.32 -13.09
N LYS A 43 9.66 -12.52 -13.59
CA LYS A 43 9.18 -13.79 -13.00
C LYS A 43 9.61 -13.97 -11.56
N ALA A 44 10.87 -13.64 -11.24
CA ALA A 44 11.38 -13.72 -9.87
C ALA A 44 10.60 -12.77 -8.92
N ALA A 45 10.28 -11.56 -9.38
CA ALA A 45 9.47 -10.61 -8.62
C ALA A 45 8.02 -11.09 -8.44
N GLU A 46 7.41 -11.74 -9.43
CA GLU A 46 6.08 -12.36 -9.32
C GLU A 46 6.07 -13.45 -8.22
N HIS A 47 7.09 -14.32 -8.22
CA HIS A 47 7.24 -15.32 -7.17
C HIS A 47 7.49 -14.71 -5.78
N GLN A 48 8.12 -13.54 -5.67
CA GLN A 48 8.25 -12.83 -4.40
C GLN A 48 6.90 -12.30 -3.91
N VAL A 49 6.09 -11.67 -4.77
CA VAL A 49 4.75 -11.20 -4.42
C VAL A 49 3.84 -12.36 -3.97
N ALA A 50 3.88 -13.49 -4.68
CA ALA A 50 3.11 -14.67 -4.31
C ALA A 50 3.50 -15.21 -2.94
N ARG A 51 4.81 -15.31 -2.64
CA ARG A 51 5.32 -15.75 -1.32
C ARG A 51 4.93 -14.78 -0.21
N ALA A 52 5.08 -13.48 -0.42
CA ALA A 52 4.71 -12.46 0.56
C ALA A 52 3.19 -12.47 0.85
N THR A 53 2.37 -12.72 -0.18
CA THR A 53 0.91 -12.82 -0.04
C THR A 53 0.51 -14.04 0.80
N LEU A 54 1.10 -15.21 0.53
CA LEU A 54 0.87 -16.42 1.33
C LEU A 54 1.33 -16.25 2.78
N SER A 55 2.50 -15.65 2.99
CA SER A 55 3.03 -15.34 4.32
C SER A 55 2.06 -14.45 5.10
N ARG A 56 1.63 -13.32 4.52
CA ARG A 56 0.64 -12.41 5.12
C ARG A 56 -0.66 -13.13 5.45
N ALA A 57 -1.19 -13.94 4.52
CA ALA A 57 -2.44 -14.67 4.73
C ALA A 57 -2.34 -15.66 5.91
N SER A 58 -1.22 -16.38 6.03
CA SER A 58 -0.99 -17.31 7.14
C SER A 58 -0.92 -16.60 8.50
N LEU A 59 -0.25 -15.45 8.57
CA LEU A 59 -0.18 -14.62 9.76
C LEU A 59 -1.54 -14.04 10.13
N ALA A 60 -2.33 -13.59 9.15
CA ALA A 60 -3.66 -13.07 9.37
C ALA A 60 -4.61 -14.14 9.94
N GLN A 61 -4.53 -15.38 9.44
CA GLN A 61 -5.32 -16.48 9.97
C GLN A 61 -4.92 -16.82 11.41
N ARG A 62 -3.61 -16.97 11.67
CA ARG A 62 -3.10 -17.22 13.03
C ARG A 62 -3.56 -16.14 14.00
N TYR A 63 -3.46 -14.88 13.58
CA TYR A 63 -3.89 -13.75 14.38
C TYR A 63 -5.38 -13.81 14.74
N LYS A 64 -6.23 -14.17 13.76
CA LYS A 64 -7.66 -14.37 13.99
C LYS A 64 -7.92 -15.47 15.02
N ASP A 65 -7.23 -16.60 14.91
CA ASP A 65 -7.37 -17.71 15.85
C ASP A 65 -6.95 -17.32 17.28
N GLU A 66 -5.90 -16.49 17.42
CA GLU A 66 -5.43 -15.91 18.69
C GLU A 66 -6.49 -14.98 19.31
N LEU A 67 -7.14 -14.13 18.51
CA LEU A 67 -8.25 -13.28 18.98
C LEU A 67 -9.44 -14.11 19.47
N GLU A 68 -9.85 -15.15 18.72
CA GLU A 68 -10.93 -16.05 19.14
C GLU A 68 -10.58 -16.79 20.45
N ARG A 69 -9.30 -17.11 20.68
CA ARG A 69 -8.85 -17.70 21.94
C ARG A 69 -8.92 -16.69 23.09
N ILE A 70 -8.49 -15.45 22.88
CA ILE A 70 -8.60 -14.36 23.86
C ILE A 70 -10.07 -14.13 24.25
N ASP A 71 -10.98 -14.10 23.28
CA ASP A 71 -12.40 -13.89 23.55
C ASP A 71 -13.02 -15.06 24.33
N ARG A 72 -12.62 -16.30 24.04
CA ARG A 72 -13.00 -17.46 24.87
C ARG A 72 -12.50 -17.32 26.31
N LEU A 73 -11.26 -16.87 26.53
CA LEU A 73 -10.69 -16.66 27.87
C LEU A 73 -11.37 -15.50 28.63
N LYS A 74 -11.82 -14.46 27.93
CA LYS A 74 -12.61 -13.37 28.53
C LYS A 74 -13.98 -13.84 29.02
N ASN A 75 -14.59 -14.79 28.33
CA ASN A 75 -15.89 -15.35 28.68
C ASN A 75 -15.84 -16.43 29.78
N GLN A 76 -14.66 -16.88 30.18
CA GLN A 76 -14.48 -17.83 31.29
C GLN A 76 -14.54 -17.13 32.66
N ARG A 77 -14.90 -17.90 33.70
CA ARG A 77 -14.92 -17.40 35.09
C ARG A 77 -13.52 -16.89 35.49
N ALA A 78 -13.47 -15.71 36.10
CA ALA A 78 -12.24 -15.11 36.58
C ALA A 78 -11.48 -16.07 37.51
N SER A 79 -10.21 -16.30 37.19
CA SER A 79 -9.28 -17.09 37.98
C SER A 79 -7.85 -16.64 37.66
N TRP A 80 -6.95 -16.71 38.63
CA TRP A 80 -5.57 -16.27 38.47
C TRP A 80 -4.86 -16.98 37.29
N ARG A 81 -5.17 -18.26 37.07
CA ARG A 81 -4.62 -19.04 35.93
C ARG A 81 -5.10 -18.50 34.58
N ARG A 82 -6.40 -18.21 34.46
CA ARG A 82 -7.00 -17.59 33.27
C ARG A 82 -6.39 -16.22 33.01
N ASP A 83 -6.16 -15.43 34.05
CA ASP A 83 -5.56 -14.09 33.92
C ASP A 83 -4.14 -14.18 33.36
N ARG A 84 -3.33 -15.13 33.85
CA ARG A 84 -2.00 -15.39 33.32
C ARG A 84 -2.05 -15.84 31.85
N GLU A 85 -2.90 -16.80 31.51
CA GLU A 85 -3.05 -17.28 30.14
C GLU A 85 -3.55 -16.17 29.20
N LEU A 86 -4.45 -15.29 29.67
CA LEU A 86 -4.91 -14.13 28.92
C LEU A 86 -3.76 -13.16 28.63
N ARG A 87 -2.87 -12.90 29.60
CA ARG A 87 -1.68 -12.06 29.39
C ARG A 87 -0.72 -12.65 28.39
N ASP A 88 -0.45 -13.96 28.49
CA ASP A 88 0.43 -14.66 27.56
C ASP A 88 -0.13 -14.59 26.13
N ASN A 89 -1.42 -14.90 25.93
CA ASN A 89 -2.05 -14.80 24.60
C ASN A 89 -2.12 -13.35 24.08
N LEU A 90 -2.32 -12.35 24.94
CA LEU A 90 -2.26 -10.95 24.53
C LEU A 90 -0.86 -10.61 24.02
N SER A 91 0.20 -11.01 24.73
CA SER A 91 1.58 -10.82 24.28
C SER A 91 1.86 -11.50 22.93
N ASP A 92 1.46 -12.77 22.77
CA ASP A 92 1.64 -13.51 21.52
C ASP A 92 0.90 -12.83 20.36
N SER A 93 -0.34 -12.38 20.59
CA SER A 93 -1.13 -11.67 19.59
C SER A 93 -0.46 -10.37 19.14
N LEU A 94 0.23 -9.66 20.02
CA LEU A 94 0.97 -8.45 19.68
C LEU A 94 2.17 -8.76 18.80
N GLU A 95 2.88 -9.85 19.10
CA GLU A 95 3.99 -10.30 18.25
C GLU A 95 3.47 -10.64 16.85
N THR A 96 2.38 -11.42 16.74
CA THR A 96 1.75 -11.76 15.46
C THR A 96 1.27 -10.51 14.71
N ALA A 97 0.68 -9.52 15.40
CA ALA A 97 0.25 -8.26 14.80
C ALA A 97 1.44 -7.45 14.23
N ASN A 98 2.56 -7.41 14.95
CA ASN A 98 3.79 -6.76 14.49
C ASN A 98 4.38 -7.49 13.27
N GLN A 99 4.38 -8.83 13.29
CA GLN A 99 4.78 -9.66 12.14
C GLN A 99 3.86 -9.42 10.94
N LEU A 100 2.54 -9.30 11.14
CA LEU A 100 1.58 -9.00 10.09
C LEU A 100 1.85 -7.62 9.46
N SER A 101 2.10 -6.60 10.28
CA SER A 101 2.51 -5.26 9.82
C SER A 101 3.82 -5.28 9.03
N ALA A 102 4.79 -6.11 9.44
CA ALA A 102 6.03 -6.31 8.69
C ALA A 102 5.79 -7.02 7.34
N ALA A 103 4.99 -8.09 7.34
CA ALA A 103 4.63 -8.84 6.13
C ALA A 103 3.82 -7.98 5.13
N THR A 104 2.93 -7.11 5.61
CA THR A 104 2.23 -6.14 4.75
C THR A 104 3.24 -5.18 4.09
N ARG A 105 4.21 -4.65 4.85
CA ARG A 105 5.27 -3.79 4.28
C ARG A 105 6.14 -4.54 3.26
N GLU A 106 6.45 -5.80 3.51
CA GLU A 106 7.19 -6.65 2.58
C GLU A 106 6.41 -6.88 1.28
N LEU A 107 5.11 -7.19 1.38
CA LEU A 107 4.24 -7.37 0.22
C LEU A 107 4.19 -6.10 -0.64
N GLU A 108 4.04 -4.93 -0.02
CA GLU A 108 4.04 -3.66 -0.75
C GLU A 108 5.38 -3.39 -1.46
N ARG A 109 6.51 -3.65 -0.80
CA ARG A 109 7.83 -3.57 -1.45
C ARG A 109 7.95 -4.52 -2.63
N ALA A 110 7.51 -5.78 -2.47
CA ALA A 110 7.54 -6.78 -3.53
C ALA A 110 6.68 -6.37 -4.74
N LYS A 111 5.49 -5.77 -4.50
CA LYS A 111 4.64 -5.23 -5.58
C LYS A 111 5.34 -4.11 -6.35
N ILE A 112 5.96 -3.16 -5.66
CA ILE A 112 6.73 -2.07 -6.30
C ILE A 112 7.87 -2.64 -7.15
N THR A 113 8.61 -3.62 -6.62
CA THR A 113 9.68 -4.30 -7.37
C THR A 113 9.13 -5.02 -8.61
N LEU A 114 7.97 -5.66 -8.50
CA LEU A 114 7.31 -6.31 -9.65
C LEU A 114 6.92 -5.29 -10.73
N GLU A 115 6.32 -4.15 -10.35
CA GLU A 115 5.97 -3.09 -11.29
C GLU A 115 7.21 -2.56 -12.02
N GLN A 116 8.30 -2.29 -11.29
CA GLN A 116 9.57 -1.84 -11.87
C GLN A 116 10.18 -2.89 -12.81
N ALA A 117 10.13 -4.17 -12.44
CA ALA A 117 10.62 -5.27 -13.26
C ALA A 117 9.80 -5.44 -14.54
N ARG A 118 8.48 -5.27 -14.49
CA ARG A 118 7.62 -5.33 -15.67
C ARG A 118 7.83 -4.11 -16.59
N ARG A 119 8.05 -2.92 -16.03
CA ARG A 119 8.45 -1.72 -16.81
C ARG A 119 9.76 -1.94 -17.55
N SER A 120 10.78 -2.46 -16.86
CA SER A 120 12.07 -2.75 -17.50
C SER A 120 11.96 -3.86 -18.55
N TYR A 121 11.09 -4.85 -18.33
CA TYR A 121 10.81 -5.88 -19.32
C TYR A 121 10.14 -5.33 -20.58
N LEU A 122 9.13 -4.47 -20.45
CA LEU A 122 8.52 -3.79 -21.60
C LEU A 122 9.54 -2.93 -22.36
N ALA A 123 10.38 -2.16 -21.65
CA ALA A 123 11.43 -1.35 -22.27
C ALA A 123 12.46 -2.22 -23.04
N ALA A 124 12.82 -3.39 -22.50
CA ALA A 124 13.70 -4.33 -23.18
C ALA A 124 13.04 -4.93 -24.44
N ILE A 125 11.75 -5.25 -24.38
CA ILE A 125 10.97 -5.71 -25.54
C ILE A 125 10.95 -4.64 -26.64
N ASP A 126 10.64 -3.39 -26.29
CA ASP A 126 10.60 -2.28 -27.25
C ASP A 126 11.98 -2.03 -27.88
N ALA A 127 13.07 -2.15 -27.10
CA ALA A 127 14.43 -2.05 -27.60
C ALA A 127 14.81 -3.21 -28.56
N GLU A 128 14.42 -4.45 -28.24
CA GLU A 128 14.67 -5.61 -29.11
C GLU A 128 13.89 -5.47 -30.43
N LEU A 129 12.63 -5.01 -30.38
CA LEU A 129 11.83 -4.72 -31.57
C LEU A 129 12.47 -3.62 -32.44
N GLY A 130 12.97 -2.55 -31.84
CA GLY A 130 13.65 -1.45 -32.55
C GLY A 130 14.99 -1.85 -33.18
N ALA A 131 15.66 -2.88 -32.65
CA ALA A 131 16.95 -3.37 -33.14
C ALA A 131 16.86 -4.25 -34.41
N GLY A 132 15.65 -4.55 -34.91
CA GLY A 132 15.48 -5.34 -36.14
C GLY A 132 15.61 -6.85 -35.93
N THR A 133 14.75 -7.41 -35.08
CA THR A 133 14.63 -8.86 -34.80
C THR A 133 14.05 -9.66 -35.98
N THR A 134 14.25 -10.98 -35.98
CA THR A 134 13.59 -11.89 -36.93
C THR A 134 12.05 -11.80 -36.84
N PRO A 135 11.30 -12.04 -37.93
CA PRO A 135 9.84 -11.84 -37.95
C PRO A 135 9.09 -12.75 -36.96
N ALA A 136 9.52 -14.00 -36.79
CA ALA A 136 8.92 -14.92 -35.82
C ALA A 136 9.10 -14.43 -34.37
N ARG A 137 10.29 -13.92 -34.06
CA ARG A 137 10.59 -13.36 -32.73
C ARG A 137 9.84 -12.04 -32.49
N ALA A 138 9.73 -11.19 -33.51
CA ALA A 138 8.94 -9.95 -33.42
C ALA A 138 7.47 -10.23 -33.09
N GLN A 139 6.86 -11.25 -33.69
CA GLN A 139 5.49 -11.66 -33.36
C GLN A 139 5.34 -12.12 -31.91
N GLN A 140 6.28 -12.93 -31.41
CA GLN A 140 6.28 -13.36 -30.00
C GLN A 140 6.39 -12.17 -29.05
N LEU A 141 7.33 -11.26 -29.31
CA LEU A 141 7.53 -10.05 -28.52
C LEU A 141 6.29 -9.15 -28.52
N ALA A 142 5.61 -9.01 -29.67
CA ALA A 142 4.37 -8.25 -29.79
C ALA A 142 3.23 -8.87 -28.95
N GLN A 143 3.11 -10.20 -28.94
CA GLN A 143 2.14 -10.90 -28.08
C GLN A 143 2.44 -10.69 -26.60
N THR A 144 3.70 -10.87 -26.19
CA THR A 144 4.13 -10.64 -24.79
C THR A 144 3.89 -9.19 -24.37
N ARG A 145 4.20 -8.23 -25.25
CA ARG A 145 3.91 -6.80 -25.03
C ARG A 145 2.42 -6.55 -24.84
N ALA A 146 1.56 -7.13 -25.66
CA ALA A 146 0.11 -6.98 -25.53
C ALA A 146 -0.44 -7.54 -24.20
N GLN A 147 0.18 -8.59 -23.66
CA GLN A 147 -0.18 -9.17 -22.35
C GLN A 147 0.34 -8.33 -21.17
N LEU A 148 1.55 -7.78 -21.27
CA LEU A 148 2.21 -7.03 -20.18
C LEU A 148 1.78 -5.56 -20.12
N ALA A 149 1.54 -4.92 -21.27
CA ALA A 149 1.24 -3.49 -21.34
C ALA A 149 0.05 -3.08 -20.45
N PRO A 150 -1.09 -3.80 -20.41
CA PRO A 150 -2.20 -3.46 -19.51
C PRO A 150 -1.83 -3.55 -18.02
N GLN A 151 -0.88 -4.40 -17.65
CA GLN A 151 -0.49 -4.64 -16.26
C GLN A 151 0.48 -3.58 -15.72
N VAL A 152 1.23 -2.93 -16.63
CA VAL A 152 2.21 -1.89 -16.29
C VAL A 152 1.65 -0.50 -16.46
N ASN A 153 0.79 -0.32 -17.47
CA ASN A 153 0.14 0.96 -17.77
C ASN A 153 -1.15 1.18 -16.98
N VAL A 154 -1.30 0.49 -15.83
CA VAL A 154 -2.12 0.98 -14.72
C VAL A 154 -1.37 2.13 -14.02
N ALA A 155 -0.80 3.05 -14.81
CA ALA A 155 -0.65 4.39 -14.28
C ALA A 155 -2.07 4.78 -13.83
N PRO A 156 -2.25 5.27 -12.60
CA PRO A 156 -3.53 5.76 -12.12
C PRO A 156 -4.08 6.68 -13.21
N ARG A 157 -5.04 6.17 -14.00
CA ARG A 157 -5.62 6.97 -15.07
C ARG A 157 -6.29 8.08 -14.32
N ARG A 158 -5.78 9.30 -14.51
CA ARG A 158 -6.49 10.51 -14.10
C ARG A 158 -7.92 10.29 -14.61
N ILE A 159 -8.87 10.13 -13.70
CA ILE A 159 -10.27 10.04 -14.11
C ILE A 159 -10.59 11.44 -14.58
N VAL A 160 -10.42 11.66 -15.87
CA VAL A 160 -10.92 12.86 -16.51
C VAL A 160 -12.42 12.67 -16.54
N ILE A 161 -13.10 13.26 -15.57
CA ILE A 161 -14.56 13.34 -15.61
C ILE A 161 -14.86 14.37 -16.70
N PRO A 162 -15.52 13.98 -17.81
CA PRO A 162 -15.87 14.92 -18.87
C PRO A 162 -16.71 16.05 -18.29
N ASP A 163 -16.55 17.27 -18.82
CA ASP A 163 -17.36 18.41 -18.38
C ASP A 163 -18.85 18.09 -18.51
N PHE A 164 -19.61 18.47 -17.50
CA PHE A 164 -21.04 18.13 -17.39
C PHE A 164 -21.95 19.06 -18.19
N ASP A 165 -21.38 19.99 -18.96
CA ASP A 165 -22.16 20.92 -19.77
C ASP A 165 -22.78 20.15 -20.95
N ILE A 166 -24.09 19.97 -20.85
CA ILE A 166 -24.91 19.38 -21.90
C ILE A 166 -25.03 20.43 -23.01
N ASP A 167 -24.35 20.19 -24.13
CA ASP A 167 -24.54 21.02 -25.32
C ASP A 167 -26.02 20.92 -25.74
N PRO A 168 -26.75 22.04 -25.76
CA PRO A 168 -28.16 22.02 -26.08
C PRO A 168 -28.46 21.55 -27.52
N LEU A 169 -27.47 21.58 -28.40
CA LEU A 169 -27.55 21.20 -29.81
C LEU A 169 -26.98 19.80 -30.11
N ALA A 170 -26.52 19.06 -29.10
CA ALA A 170 -25.98 17.71 -29.30
C ALA A 170 -27.02 16.73 -29.86
N ASP A 171 -26.60 15.95 -30.84
CA ASP A 171 -27.40 14.91 -31.46
C ASP A 171 -27.60 13.71 -30.51
N PRO A 172 -28.67 12.91 -30.69
CA PRO A 172 -28.97 11.80 -29.79
C PRO A 172 -27.87 10.72 -29.76
N GLU A 173 -27.12 10.54 -30.85
CA GLU A 173 -25.99 9.59 -30.89
C GLU A 173 -24.78 10.09 -30.08
N GLU A 174 -24.47 11.39 -30.13
CA GLU A 174 -23.42 11.99 -29.31
C GLU A 174 -23.75 11.93 -27.81
N LEU A 175 -25.02 12.15 -27.46
CA LEU A 175 -25.50 12.01 -26.08
C LEU A 175 -25.37 10.56 -25.58
N ASP A 176 -25.65 9.57 -26.43
CA ASP A 176 -25.49 8.15 -26.08
C ASP A 176 -24.00 7.78 -25.92
N GLN A 177 -23.12 8.31 -26.78
CA GLN A 177 -21.67 8.12 -26.63
C GLN A 177 -21.17 8.72 -25.31
N ARG A 178 -21.58 9.94 -24.97
CA ARG A 178 -21.26 10.56 -23.67
C ARG A 178 -21.82 9.75 -22.50
N ALA A 179 -23.04 9.23 -22.61
CA ALA A 179 -23.61 8.36 -21.57
C ALA A 179 -22.79 7.07 -21.39
N ALA A 180 -22.26 6.49 -22.47
CA ALA A 180 -21.37 5.33 -22.40
C ALA A 180 -20.02 5.66 -21.74
N GLU A 181 -19.43 6.81 -22.05
CA GLU A 181 -18.21 7.31 -21.39
C GLU A 181 -18.43 7.51 -19.88
N LEU A 182 -19.57 8.09 -19.49
CA LEU A 182 -19.93 8.24 -18.08
C LEU A 182 -20.12 6.89 -17.38
N ARG A 183 -20.70 5.87 -18.04
CA ARG A 183 -20.77 4.51 -17.45
C ARG A 183 -19.39 3.92 -17.20
N ALA A 184 -18.45 4.08 -18.13
CA ALA A 184 -17.08 3.62 -17.93
C ALA A 184 -16.40 4.34 -16.74
N ALA A 185 -16.67 5.64 -16.57
CA ALA A 185 -16.22 6.40 -15.40
C ALA A 185 -16.90 5.93 -14.10
N GLU A 186 -18.20 5.62 -14.10
CA GLU A 186 -18.92 5.05 -12.95
C GLU A 186 -18.30 3.72 -12.49
N GLU A 187 -17.96 2.82 -13.43
CA GLU A 187 -17.31 1.55 -13.10
C GLU A 187 -15.94 1.75 -12.44
N GLU A 188 -15.14 2.67 -12.97
CA GLU A 188 -13.81 2.96 -12.45
C GLU A 188 -13.86 3.62 -11.06
N LEU A 189 -14.76 4.59 -10.86
CA LEU A 189 -15.05 5.17 -9.55
C LEU A 189 -15.54 4.11 -8.55
N GLY A 190 -16.40 3.18 -8.99
CA GLY A 190 -16.87 2.06 -8.18
C GLY A 190 -15.74 1.14 -7.70
N ARG A 191 -14.76 0.83 -8.56
CA ARG A 191 -13.58 0.05 -8.17
C ARG A 191 -12.74 0.78 -7.11
N GLN A 192 -12.62 2.09 -7.23
CA GLN A 192 -11.85 2.91 -6.27
C GLN A 192 -12.52 3.01 -4.91
N ILE A 193 -13.84 3.18 -4.88
CA ILE A 193 -14.62 3.12 -3.64
C ILE A 193 -14.36 1.79 -2.93
N ALA A 194 -14.43 0.66 -3.66
CA ALA A 194 -14.17 -0.66 -3.08
C ALA A 194 -12.73 -0.78 -2.54
N GLY A 195 -11.74 -0.25 -3.26
CA GLY A 195 -10.34 -0.23 -2.82
C GLY A 195 -10.12 0.63 -1.57
N LEU A 196 -10.64 1.86 -1.55
CA LEU A 196 -10.55 2.78 -0.41
C LEU A 196 -11.25 2.20 0.82
N LYS A 197 -12.41 1.55 0.63
CA LYS A 197 -13.12 0.86 1.71
C LYS A 197 -12.29 -0.26 2.32
N ALA A 198 -11.74 -1.15 1.49
CA ALA A 198 -10.90 -2.24 1.99
C ALA A 198 -9.68 -1.72 2.77
N GLN A 199 -9.09 -0.62 2.31
CA GLN A 199 -7.98 0.05 2.99
C GLN A 199 -8.42 0.68 4.33
N ALA A 200 -9.56 1.35 4.35
CA ALA A 200 -10.11 1.96 5.56
C ALA A 200 -10.43 0.89 6.61
N ASP A 201 -11.09 -0.20 6.20
CA ASP A 201 -11.42 -1.33 7.07
C ASP A 201 -10.13 -1.99 7.65
N GLU A 202 -9.06 -2.13 6.85
CA GLU A 202 -7.76 -2.63 7.33
C GLU A 202 -7.10 -1.68 8.34
N LEU A 203 -7.13 -0.37 8.08
CA LEU A 203 -6.55 0.64 8.97
C LEU A 203 -7.34 0.80 10.27
N ASP A 204 -8.67 0.72 10.22
CA ASP A 204 -9.54 0.70 11.39
C ASP A 204 -9.21 -0.50 12.28
N HIS A 205 -8.99 -1.67 11.65
CA HIS A 205 -8.57 -2.85 12.38
C HIS A 205 -7.25 -2.57 13.12
N LEU A 206 -6.22 -2.06 12.45
CA LEU A 206 -4.96 -1.69 13.08
C LEU A 206 -5.10 -0.64 14.19
N ALA A 207 -6.00 0.34 14.03
CA ALA A 207 -6.26 1.37 15.02
C ALA A 207 -6.93 0.80 16.29
N VAL A 208 -7.92 -0.08 16.12
CA VAL A 208 -8.56 -0.80 17.24
C VAL A 208 -7.53 -1.61 18.01
N LEU A 209 -6.64 -2.31 17.30
CA LEU A 209 -5.57 -3.11 17.92
C LEU A 209 -4.62 -2.26 18.74
N ARG A 210 -4.16 -1.13 18.18
CA ARG A 210 -3.32 -0.18 18.91
C ARG A 210 -4.01 0.31 20.19
N LYS A 211 -5.30 0.68 20.09
CA LYS A 211 -6.07 1.16 21.24
C LYS A 211 -6.33 0.07 22.30
N GLN A 212 -6.48 -1.19 21.90
CA GLN A 212 -6.60 -2.31 22.84
C GLN A 212 -5.28 -2.55 23.56
N HIS A 213 -4.15 -2.43 22.86
CA HIS A 213 -2.82 -2.50 23.44
C HIS A 213 -2.58 -1.40 24.46
N ASP A 214 -2.85 -0.14 24.11
CA ASP A 214 -2.62 0.99 25.02
C ASP A 214 -3.46 0.82 26.31
N ARG A 215 -4.71 0.36 26.17
CA ARG A 215 -5.56 0.04 27.33
C ARG A 215 -5.05 -1.13 28.16
N ALA A 216 -4.49 -2.16 27.53
CA ALA A 216 -3.87 -3.27 28.24
C ALA A 216 -2.65 -2.76 29.03
N GLY A 217 -1.77 -1.98 28.40
CA GLY A 217 -0.63 -1.32 29.03
C GLY A 217 -1.03 -0.45 30.22
N ASP A 218 -2.09 0.35 30.10
CA ASP A 218 -2.61 1.18 31.18
C ASP A 218 -3.13 0.36 32.37
N LEU A 219 -3.74 -0.80 32.12
CA LEU A 219 -4.16 -1.72 33.18
C LEU A 219 -2.95 -2.32 33.91
N PHE A 220 -1.90 -2.68 33.18
CA PHE A 220 -0.65 -3.18 33.78
C PHE A 220 -0.01 -2.13 34.68
N ASN A 221 0.09 -0.87 34.22
CA ASN A 221 0.69 0.21 35.01
C ASN A 221 -0.12 0.54 36.29
N ARG A 222 -1.43 0.29 36.30
CA ARG A 222 -2.29 0.51 37.48
C ARG A 222 -2.26 -0.63 38.50
N ASP A 223 -2.04 -1.86 38.06
CA ASP A 223 -1.95 -3.02 38.96
C ASP A 223 -0.56 -3.10 39.64
N ASP A 224 0.49 -2.52 39.04
CA ASP A 224 1.84 -2.37 39.63
C ASP A 224 1.94 -1.17 40.59
N ASP A 225 0.93 -0.29 40.67
CA ASP A 225 0.75 0.72 41.72
C ASP A 225 0.32 0.05 43.05
N GLU A 226 1.08 -0.97 43.48
CA GLU A 226 1.08 -1.39 44.88
C GLU A 226 1.48 -0.20 45.76
N PRO A 227 0.91 -0.01 46.96
CA PRO A 227 1.24 1.12 47.80
C PRO A 227 2.73 1.07 48.16
N HIS A 228 3.52 1.91 47.49
CA HIS A 228 4.90 2.18 47.88
C HIS A 228 4.88 2.64 49.34
N ARG A 229 5.32 1.74 50.22
CA ARG A 229 5.46 2.01 51.64
C ARG A 229 6.46 3.15 51.77
N ASN A 230 5.94 4.35 52.02
CA ASN A 230 6.68 5.57 52.29
C ASN A 230 7.89 5.29 53.20
N THR A 231 9.09 5.27 52.62
CA THR A 231 10.31 5.61 53.34
C THR A 231 10.90 6.83 52.66
N VAL A 232 10.56 7.98 53.23
CA VAL A 232 11.11 9.29 52.90
C VAL A 232 12.63 9.25 52.98
N ARG A 233 13.31 9.55 51.87
CA ARG A 233 14.61 10.21 51.90
C ARG A 233 14.72 11.13 50.68
N PRO A 234 14.75 12.46 50.85
CA PRO A 234 14.93 13.38 49.73
C PRO A 234 16.42 13.51 49.44
N THR A 235 16.81 13.22 48.20
CA THR A 235 18.02 13.81 47.60
C THR A 235 17.65 14.31 46.21
N GLU A 236 17.78 15.62 46.08
CA GLU A 236 17.65 16.44 44.88
C GLU A 236 18.55 15.95 43.75
N GLY A 237 18.11 16.17 42.50
CA GLY A 237 18.99 16.18 41.34
C GLY A 237 18.36 15.62 40.07
N GLU A 238 18.03 16.53 39.15
CA GLU A 238 18.23 16.37 37.69
C GLU A 238 17.49 15.23 36.95
N ASP A 239 16.45 15.60 36.20
CA ASP A 239 16.58 16.04 34.80
C ASP A 239 15.34 15.63 33.99
N GLY A 240 14.74 16.61 33.33
CA GLY A 240 13.54 16.47 32.51
C GLY A 240 13.88 15.81 31.18
N GLY A 241 14.06 14.49 31.17
CA GLY A 241 14.27 13.70 29.97
C GLY A 241 12.96 13.24 29.33
N GLY A 242 12.28 14.14 28.61
CA GLY A 242 11.19 13.77 27.69
C GLY A 242 11.69 12.82 26.60
N ARG A 243 11.60 11.52 26.85
CA ARG A 243 12.03 10.46 25.93
C ARG A 243 11.02 10.35 24.79
N GLN A 244 11.22 11.14 23.72
CA GLN A 244 10.61 10.82 22.43
C GLN A 244 11.08 9.44 21.98
N PRO A 245 10.18 8.54 21.54
CA PRO A 245 10.60 7.32 20.86
C PRO A 245 11.26 7.72 19.54
N ASN A 246 12.53 7.33 19.41
CA ASN A 246 13.35 7.54 18.23
C ASN A 246 12.74 6.74 17.06
N LEU A 247 12.05 7.41 16.13
CA LEU A 247 11.57 6.78 14.90
C LEU A 247 12.78 6.48 13.99
N PRO A 248 12.89 5.29 13.39
CA PRO A 248 13.92 5.02 12.40
C PRO A 248 13.71 5.89 11.15
N PRO A 249 14.78 6.46 10.55
CA PRO A 249 14.69 7.25 9.33
C PRO A 249 14.44 6.31 8.15
N GLY A 250 13.23 6.38 7.59
CA GLY A 250 12.79 5.52 6.51
C GLY A 250 11.27 5.49 6.43
N ALA A 251 10.65 6.66 6.43
CA ALA A 251 9.23 6.78 6.18
C ALA A 251 8.92 6.15 4.79
N PRO A 252 7.91 5.28 4.70
CA PRO A 252 7.53 4.64 3.45
C PRO A 252 7.06 5.69 2.43
N ASN A 253 7.66 5.69 1.24
CA ASN A 253 7.07 6.37 0.08
C ASN A 253 5.81 5.58 -0.34
N PHE A 254 4.68 5.93 0.28
CA PHE A 254 3.32 5.57 -0.16
C PHE A 254 2.84 6.48 -1.31
N GLU A 255 3.77 7.12 -2.02
CA GLU A 255 3.50 8.13 -3.06
C GLU A 255 2.63 7.61 -4.21
N ASN A 256 2.49 6.30 -4.40
CA ASN A 256 2.06 5.79 -5.71
C ASN A 256 0.62 5.30 -5.86
N PHE A 257 -0.22 5.20 -4.81
CA PHE A 257 -1.55 4.58 -5.01
C PHE A 257 -2.77 5.41 -4.64
N VAL A 258 -2.65 6.50 -3.88
CA VAL A 258 -3.80 7.32 -3.48
C VAL A 258 -3.76 8.79 -3.97
N PRO A 259 -2.62 9.46 -4.21
CA PRO A 259 -2.69 10.88 -4.58
C PRO A 259 -3.00 11.15 -6.07
N ILE A 260 -2.67 10.25 -7.00
CA ILE A 260 -2.71 10.60 -8.44
C ILE A 260 -4.12 10.49 -9.05
N VAL A 261 -5.00 9.65 -8.50
CA VAL A 261 -6.35 9.46 -9.06
C VAL A 261 -7.36 10.51 -8.58
N LEU A 262 -7.11 11.11 -7.41
CA LEU A 262 -8.10 11.94 -6.71
C LEU A 262 -8.08 13.42 -7.11
N VAL A 263 -7.10 13.88 -7.89
CA VAL A 263 -6.86 15.30 -8.16
C VAL A 263 -8.03 15.99 -8.85
N ASP A 264 -8.78 15.28 -9.71
CA ASP A 264 -9.96 15.83 -10.41
C ASP A 264 -11.29 15.40 -9.80
N VAL A 265 -11.28 14.40 -8.91
CA VAL A 265 -12.49 13.74 -8.40
C VAL A 265 -12.86 14.27 -7.01
N ILE A 266 -11.86 14.71 -6.24
CA ILE A 266 -12.03 15.13 -4.85
C ILE A 266 -11.44 16.53 -4.65
N ASP A 267 -12.01 17.28 -3.70
CA ASP A 267 -11.54 18.59 -3.29
C ASP A 267 -10.12 18.58 -2.70
N ALA A 268 -9.39 19.68 -2.89
CA ALA A 268 -8.02 19.85 -2.42
C ALA A 268 -7.87 19.64 -0.89
N SER A 269 -8.93 19.87 -0.11
CA SER A 269 -8.90 19.68 1.34
C SER A 269 -8.79 18.20 1.73
N THR A 270 -9.51 17.32 1.05
CA THR A 270 -9.43 15.87 1.30
C THR A 270 -8.07 15.32 0.84
N ILE A 271 -7.52 15.79 -0.28
CA ILE A 271 -6.15 15.43 -0.71
C ILE A 271 -5.13 15.81 0.37
N ASN A 272 -5.23 17.02 0.91
CA ASN A 272 -4.37 17.48 2.00
C ASN A 272 -4.55 16.66 3.28
N SER A 273 -5.78 16.24 3.61
CA SER A 273 -6.07 15.40 4.77
C SER A 273 -5.43 14.01 4.64
N VAL A 274 -5.50 13.40 3.45
CA VAL A 274 -4.87 12.10 3.16
C VAL A 274 -3.35 12.24 3.22
N ALA A 275 -2.79 13.29 2.62
CA ALA A 275 -1.35 13.54 2.67
C ALA A 275 -0.85 13.79 4.11
N ALA A 276 -1.60 14.53 4.91
CA ALA A 276 -1.29 14.77 6.32
C ALA A 276 -1.36 13.48 7.15
N ALA A 277 -2.42 12.70 6.97
CA ALA A 277 -2.60 11.42 7.65
C ALA A 277 -1.48 10.42 7.29
N GLN A 278 -1.03 10.39 6.04
CA GLN A 278 0.10 9.59 5.61
C GLN A 278 1.40 9.97 6.34
N ARG A 279 1.65 11.28 6.53
CA ARG A 279 2.82 11.77 7.28
C ARG A 279 2.75 11.47 8.78
N SER A 280 1.55 11.39 9.35
CA SER A 280 1.36 11.16 10.80
C SER A 280 1.84 9.78 11.27
N GLY A 281 1.82 8.78 10.38
CA GLY A 281 2.08 7.38 10.74
C GLY A 281 1.01 6.72 11.62
N ASP A 282 0.01 7.46 12.12
CA ASP A 282 -1.03 6.93 12.99
C ASP A 282 -2.11 6.16 12.19
N PRO A 283 -2.36 4.87 12.48
CA PRO A 283 -3.40 4.11 11.77
C PRO A 283 -4.80 4.72 11.89
N ALA A 284 -5.14 5.32 13.03
CA ALA A 284 -6.48 5.91 13.22
C ALA A 284 -6.70 7.14 12.33
N GLN A 285 -5.74 8.06 12.27
CA GLN A 285 -5.79 9.22 11.37
C GLN A 285 -5.82 8.79 9.90
N ARG A 286 -5.07 7.73 9.55
CA ARG A 286 -5.08 7.17 8.20
C ARG A 286 -6.42 6.52 7.84
N ALA A 287 -7.04 5.79 8.76
CA ALA A 287 -8.37 5.22 8.55
C ALA A 287 -9.41 6.31 8.33
N ALA A 288 -9.41 7.35 9.17
CA ALA A 288 -10.30 8.49 9.02
C ALA A 288 -10.14 9.20 7.68
N ALA A 289 -8.90 9.43 7.23
CA ALA A 289 -8.65 10.02 5.92
C ALA A 289 -9.07 9.11 4.75
N ALA A 290 -8.91 7.79 4.89
CA ALA A 290 -9.38 6.83 3.90
C ALA A 290 -10.91 6.80 3.80
N HIS A 291 -11.64 6.87 4.92
CA HIS A 291 -13.10 7.03 4.95
C HIS A 291 -13.53 8.36 4.33
N GLN A 292 -12.86 9.46 4.66
CA GLN A 292 -13.17 10.76 4.07
C GLN A 292 -12.98 10.77 2.55
N ALA A 293 -11.90 10.13 2.06
CA ALA A 293 -11.68 9.95 0.63
C ALA A 293 -12.76 9.08 0.00
N HIS A 294 -13.09 7.93 0.62
CA HIS A 294 -14.17 7.05 0.18
C HIS A 294 -15.49 7.81 0.01
N ASP A 295 -15.90 8.57 1.02
CA ASP A 295 -17.17 9.30 1.01
C ASP A 295 -17.18 10.41 -0.04
N ALA A 296 -16.04 11.06 -0.27
CA ALA A 296 -15.92 12.06 -1.33
C ALA A 296 -16.03 11.43 -2.73
N VAL A 297 -15.38 10.28 -2.98
CA VAL A 297 -15.55 9.54 -4.25
C VAL A 297 -16.99 9.05 -4.41
N ALA A 298 -17.62 8.57 -3.33
CA ALA A 298 -19.02 8.12 -3.36
C ALA A 298 -19.98 9.23 -3.75
N ARG A 299 -19.83 10.44 -3.17
CA ARG A 299 -20.62 11.62 -3.58
C ARG A 299 -20.42 11.93 -5.06
N ARG A 300 -19.18 11.87 -5.55
CA ARG A 300 -18.88 12.15 -6.96
C ARG A 300 -19.47 11.10 -7.91
N LEU A 301 -19.45 9.83 -7.52
CA LEU A 301 -20.09 8.75 -8.26
C LEU A 301 -21.61 8.99 -8.38
N ASP A 302 -22.26 9.45 -7.32
CA ASP A 302 -23.69 9.78 -7.35
C ASP A 302 -23.99 10.98 -8.28
N GLU A 303 -23.13 12.00 -8.31
CA GLU A 303 -23.22 13.10 -9.26
C GLU A 303 -23.12 12.62 -10.72
N VAL A 304 -22.11 11.79 -11.01
CA VAL A 304 -21.90 11.22 -12.36
C VAL A 304 -23.12 10.39 -12.79
N LYS A 305 -23.66 9.54 -11.90
CA LYS A 305 -24.88 8.77 -12.16
C LYS A 305 -26.08 9.65 -12.48
N LYS A 306 -26.28 10.70 -11.70
CA LYS A 306 -27.38 11.65 -11.94
C LYS A 306 -27.25 12.28 -13.32
N ARG A 307 -26.04 12.71 -13.71
CA ARG A 307 -25.77 13.32 -15.02
C ARG A 307 -25.96 12.36 -16.18
N ARG A 308 -25.51 11.10 -16.04
CA ARG A 308 -25.80 10.05 -17.03
C ARG A 308 -27.30 9.90 -17.25
N LEU A 309 -28.10 9.84 -16.18
CA LEU A 309 -29.55 9.71 -16.28
C LEU A 309 -30.21 10.92 -16.95
N GLU A 310 -29.72 12.14 -16.68
CA GLU A 310 -30.17 13.36 -17.37
C GLU A 310 -29.88 13.31 -18.88
N ILE A 311 -28.67 12.90 -19.27
CA ILE A 311 -28.24 12.75 -20.67
C ILE A 311 -29.07 11.67 -21.39
N GLU A 312 -29.22 10.48 -20.79
CA GLU A 312 -30.03 9.39 -21.34
C GLU A 312 -31.52 9.77 -21.44
N GLY A 313 -32.01 10.60 -20.51
CA GLY A 313 -33.35 11.17 -20.55
C GLY A 313 -33.53 12.13 -21.74
N ARG A 314 -32.55 13.02 -21.97
CA ARG A 314 -32.56 13.96 -23.09
C ARG A 314 -32.45 13.28 -24.44
N ALA A 315 -31.55 12.29 -24.57
CA ALA A 315 -31.42 11.48 -25.79
C ALA A 315 -32.75 10.79 -26.15
N ARG A 316 -33.45 10.25 -25.15
CA ARG A 316 -34.80 9.68 -25.32
C ARG A 316 -35.83 10.71 -25.74
N GLN A 317 -35.82 11.91 -25.16
CA GLN A 317 -36.74 12.99 -25.54
C GLN A 317 -36.53 13.46 -26.99
N LEU A 318 -35.28 13.56 -27.44
CA LEU A 318 -34.95 13.95 -28.82
C LEU A 318 -35.38 12.88 -29.81
N ARG A 319 -35.17 11.59 -29.49
CA ARG A 319 -35.65 10.47 -30.31
C ARG A 319 -37.18 10.38 -30.41
N GLY A 320 -37.91 10.77 -29.36
CA GLY A 320 -39.37 10.77 -29.38
C GLY A 320 -40.00 12.00 -30.06
N ARG A 321 -39.20 13.01 -30.42
CA ARG A 321 -39.63 14.21 -31.16
C ARG A 321 -39.35 14.13 -32.66
N LEU A 322 -38.48 13.22 -33.08
CA LEU A 322 -38.22 12.86 -34.48
C LEU A 322 -39.27 11.85 -34.96
#